data_AF-A0A915DV56-F1
#
_entry.id   AF-A0A915DV56-F1
#
_cell.length_a   1.000
_cell.length_b   1.000
_cell.length_c   1.000
_cell.angle_alpha   90.00
_cell.angle_beta   90.00
_cell.angle_gamma   90.00
#
_symmetry.space_group_name_H-M   'P 1'
#
loop_
_entity.id
_entity.type
_entity.pdbx_description
1 polymer ?
#
loop_
_entity_poly.entity_id
_entity_poly.type
_entity_poly.pdbx_seq_one_letter_code
_entity_poly.pdbx_strand_id
1 'polypeptide(L)'
;MAGSEILFYENCRFEKFVKRVAMKNVESFEVSPGPNPHVVFFMPPVKGQPAVISLKKLCMETEMLVVCTKTSFNCDKCTLMWNSKGTAVLATATVEVDKSDKSYYGVSHLYILTTKGETIQVPLDKTGQPLHDVKWSPSGNQFVVCYGFMPSKVAVYNVRGDTVWQHGEAHRNEVYYNPFGTILAICSFGNISSGKIEFWNVETKQKINTFEVPSTTAFEWAPDGNHFITATTAPRLRIANGRCHMMSKGEKEELWQVCWKPSKAYSKTEIVTLTSAQQEAIANNVIVSNNRHPVDSLKQGAIKKEAYVPPHMRKPEANKPAYVSTKPPLSEHEKKLKSLEKKLEDISKLKEKKASGVTLELNQEEKIKNEHTLLEEIQQLRVSLAS
;
A
#
# COMPACT_ATOMS: atom_id res chain seq x y z
N MET A 1 25.33 25.73 -2.54
CA MET A 1 24.51 25.08 -3.57
C MET A 1 25.41 24.05 -4.22
N ALA A 2 25.19 22.76 -3.94
CA ALA A 2 25.97 21.72 -4.60
C ALA A 2 25.55 21.70 -6.07
N GLY A 3 26.48 21.97 -6.98
CA GLY A 3 26.26 21.68 -8.39
C GLY A 3 26.25 20.17 -8.57
N SER A 4 25.22 19.62 -9.21
CA SER A 4 25.21 18.22 -9.59
C SER A 4 25.86 18.09 -10.97
N GLU A 5 26.92 17.29 -11.07
CA GLU A 5 27.48 16.90 -12.36
C GLU A 5 27.01 15.50 -12.72
N ILE A 6 26.52 15.34 -13.94
CA ILE A 6 26.09 14.05 -14.49
C ILE A 6 27.09 13.64 -15.56
N LEU A 7 27.71 12.48 -15.36
CA LEU A 7 28.72 11.91 -16.25
C LEU A 7 28.10 10.76 -17.04
N PHE A 8 28.25 10.79 -18.36
CA PHE A 8 27.77 9.75 -19.26
C PHE A 8 28.93 8.87 -19.69
N TYR A 9 28.73 7.56 -19.53
CA TYR A 9 29.67 6.51 -19.93
C TYR A 9 29.03 5.66 -21.03
N GLU A 10 29.86 5.13 -21.93
CA GLU A 10 29.40 4.37 -23.09
C GLU A 10 30.03 2.98 -23.10
N ASN A 11 29.27 1.98 -23.54
CA ASN A 11 29.74 0.60 -23.73
C ASN A 11 30.33 -0.02 -22.45
N CYS A 12 29.79 0.34 -21.28
CA CYS A 12 30.27 -0.10 -19.97
C CYS A 12 31.77 0.22 -19.71
N ARG A 13 32.32 1.22 -20.40
CA ARG A 13 33.69 1.72 -20.17
C ARG A 13 33.65 2.88 -19.18
N PHE A 14 34.17 2.66 -17.99
CA PHE A 14 34.11 3.61 -16.87
C PHE A 14 35.40 4.42 -16.70
N GLU A 15 36.42 4.22 -17.55
CA GLU A 15 37.69 4.93 -17.42
C GLU A 15 37.60 6.40 -17.86
N LYS A 16 36.74 6.70 -18.85
CA LYS A 16 36.58 8.04 -19.41
C LYS A 16 35.11 8.31 -19.70
N PHE A 17 34.59 9.40 -19.16
CA PHE A 17 33.25 9.88 -19.53
C PHE A 17 33.27 10.45 -20.95
N VAL A 18 32.20 10.19 -21.70
CA VAL A 18 32.00 10.71 -23.06
C VAL A 18 31.41 12.11 -23.00
N LYS A 19 30.53 12.36 -22.02
CA LYS A 19 29.84 13.65 -21.86
C LYS A 19 29.66 13.99 -20.40
N ARG A 20 29.82 15.28 -20.08
CA ARG A 20 29.54 15.86 -18.77
C ARG A 20 28.43 16.90 -18.90
N VAL A 21 27.43 16.81 -18.03
CA VAL A 21 26.32 17.75 -17.97
C VAL A 21 26.24 18.30 -16.55
N ALA A 22 26.49 19.59 -16.40
CA ALA A 22 26.34 20.28 -15.12
C ALA A 22 24.90 20.80 -14.98
N MET A 23 24.18 20.35 -13.96
CA MET A 23 22.84 20.82 -13.62
C MET A 23 22.73 21.08 -12.13
N LYS A 24 21.97 22.12 -11.76
CA LYS A 24 21.83 22.51 -10.36
C LYS A 24 20.72 21.69 -9.72
N ASN A 25 20.96 21.19 -8.50
CA ASN A 25 19.95 20.58 -7.64
C ASN A 25 19.18 19.42 -8.29
N VAL A 26 19.85 18.51 -9.00
CA VAL A 26 19.20 17.28 -9.48
C VAL A 26 19.12 16.29 -8.33
N GLU A 27 17.92 15.81 -8.02
CA GLU A 27 17.69 14.77 -6.99
C GLU A 27 17.61 13.38 -7.60
N SER A 28 16.85 13.24 -8.69
CA SER A 28 16.71 11.97 -9.40
C SER A 28 16.67 12.17 -10.91
N PHE A 29 17.08 11.14 -11.63
CA PHE A 29 17.04 11.11 -13.09
C PHE A 29 16.81 9.70 -13.59
N GLU A 30 16.23 9.57 -14.79
CA GLU A 30 15.99 8.28 -15.42
C GLU A 30 16.19 8.38 -16.93
N VAL A 31 16.82 7.37 -17.52
CA VAL A 31 17.09 7.30 -18.96
C VAL A 31 16.01 6.45 -19.64
N SER A 32 15.48 6.94 -20.75
CA SER A 32 14.44 6.22 -21.48
C SER A 32 14.99 4.94 -22.11
N PRO A 33 14.20 3.85 -22.13
CA PRO A 33 14.53 2.69 -22.94
C PRO A 33 14.40 3.02 -24.45
N GLY A 34 15.03 2.21 -25.31
CA GLY A 34 14.91 2.31 -26.76
C GLY A 34 16.07 3.03 -27.46
N PRO A 35 16.00 3.16 -28.80
CA PRO A 35 17.14 3.59 -29.63
C PRO A 35 17.42 5.10 -29.57
N ASN A 36 16.43 5.90 -29.18
CA ASN A 36 16.53 7.35 -29.07
C ASN A 36 16.45 7.75 -27.59
N PRO A 37 17.57 7.72 -26.85
CA PRO A 37 17.56 7.95 -25.41
C PRO A 37 17.18 9.40 -25.09
N HIS A 38 16.26 9.53 -24.16
CA HIS A 38 15.92 10.77 -23.49
C HIS A 38 16.24 10.61 -22.01
N VAL A 39 16.49 11.71 -21.33
CA VAL A 39 16.72 11.71 -19.89
C VAL A 39 15.74 12.67 -19.25
N VAL A 40 15.00 12.16 -18.27
CA VAL A 40 14.17 12.99 -17.41
C VAL A 40 14.94 13.30 -16.14
N PHE A 41 14.85 14.55 -15.70
CA PHE A 41 15.49 15.04 -14.48
C PHE A 41 14.42 15.60 -13.56
N PHE A 42 14.50 15.25 -12.28
CA PHE A 42 13.72 15.88 -11.22
C PHE A 42 14.63 16.76 -10.36
N MET A 43 14.23 18.01 -10.22
CA MET A 43 14.86 19.01 -9.37
C MET A 43 13.85 19.44 -8.30
N PRO A 44 14.08 19.17 -7.01
CA PRO A 44 13.18 19.57 -5.94
C PRO A 44 13.11 21.11 -5.79
N PRO A 45 12.09 21.61 -5.07
CA PRO A 45 11.94 23.04 -4.84
C PRO A 45 13.10 23.59 -4.00
N VAL A 46 13.65 24.75 -4.38
CA VAL A 46 14.78 25.38 -3.67
C VAL A 46 14.52 26.86 -3.45
N LYS A 47 14.51 27.30 -2.18
CA LYS A 47 14.46 28.72 -1.76
C LYS A 47 13.42 29.55 -2.55
N GLY A 48 12.18 29.06 -2.65
CA GLY A 48 11.08 29.74 -3.34
C GLY A 48 10.95 29.43 -4.84
N GLN A 49 11.89 28.68 -5.43
CA GLN A 49 11.72 28.12 -6.77
C GLN A 49 10.90 26.83 -6.72
N PRO A 50 9.94 26.63 -7.66
CA PRO A 50 9.15 25.40 -7.72
C PRO A 50 10.02 24.19 -8.08
N ALA A 51 9.52 23.00 -7.79
CA ALA A 51 10.08 21.76 -8.30
C ALA A 51 9.96 21.72 -9.83
N VAL A 52 10.96 21.14 -10.49
CA VAL A 52 11.05 21.09 -11.95
C VAL A 52 11.31 19.66 -12.41
N ILE A 53 10.43 19.16 -13.27
CA ILE A 53 10.62 17.91 -14.01
C ILE A 53 10.96 18.30 -15.45
N SER A 54 12.20 18.06 -15.87
CA SER A 54 12.69 18.44 -17.19
C SER A 54 13.02 17.20 -18.01
N LEU A 55 12.37 17.06 -19.16
CA LEU A 55 12.66 16.02 -20.14
C LEU A 55 13.59 16.59 -21.21
N LYS A 56 14.74 15.94 -21.40
CA LYS A 56 15.74 16.35 -22.39
C LYS A 56 16.12 15.20 -23.31
N LYS A 57 16.32 15.50 -24.58
CA LYS A 57 16.86 14.54 -25.54
C LYS A 57 18.36 14.38 -25.30
N LEU A 58 18.83 13.14 -25.18
CA LEU A 58 20.25 12.86 -25.08
C LEU A 58 20.85 12.84 -26.49
N CYS A 59 21.71 13.81 -26.77
CA CYS A 59 22.58 13.81 -27.92
C CYS A 59 24.03 13.71 -27.41
N MET A 60 24.86 12.86 -27.99
CA MET A 60 26.26 12.73 -27.55
C MET A 60 27.14 13.88 -28.09
N GLU A 61 26.83 14.37 -29.29
CA GLU A 61 27.63 15.38 -30.00
C GLU A 61 27.28 16.83 -29.63
N THR A 62 26.01 17.10 -29.33
CA THR A 62 25.52 18.45 -29.02
C THR A 62 25.07 18.57 -27.57
N GLU A 63 24.78 19.77 -27.09
CA GLU A 63 24.11 19.95 -25.81
C GLU A 63 22.75 19.22 -25.75
N MET A 64 22.31 18.87 -24.53
CA MET A 64 21.02 18.20 -24.36
C MET A 64 19.88 19.19 -24.62
N LEU A 65 19.07 18.90 -25.62
CA LEU A 65 17.93 19.73 -25.98
C LEU A 65 16.76 19.46 -25.03
N VAL A 66 16.20 20.52 -24.45
CA VAL A 66 14.99 20.43 -23.62
C VAL A 66 13.80 20.15 -24.54
N VAL A 67 13.11 19.04 -24.30
CA VAL A 67 11.91 18.64 -25.03
C VAL A 67 10.68 19.24 -24.39
N CYS A 68 10.54 19.06 -23.08
CA CYS A 68 9.50 19.73 -22.30
C CYS A 68 9.90 19.85 -20.83
N THR A 69 9.27 20.79 -20.14
CA THR A 69 9.50 21.02 -18.71
C THR A 69 8.15 21.20 -18.01
N LYS A 70 7.96 20.53 -16.88
CA LYS A 70 6.82 20.69 -16.00
C LYS A 70 7.29 21.22 -14.65
N THR A 71 6.63 22.26 -14.15
CA THR A 71 6.88 22.80 -12.82
C THR A 71 5.75 22.41 -11.86
N SER A 72 6.10 22.17 -10.59
CA SER A 72 5.15 21.93 -9.49
C SER A 72 5.62 22.64 -8.22
N PHE A 73 4.75 23.44 -7.60
CA PHE A 73 5.10 24.25 -6.43
C PHE A 73 5.19 23.46 -5.12
N ASN A 74 4.45 22.35 -5.03
CA ASN A 74 4.41 21.48 -3.87
C ASN A 74 4.75 20.07 -4.36
N CYS A 75 6.01 19.67 -4.24
CA CYS A 75 6.48 18.33 -4.57
C CYS A 75 7.71 18.04 -3.73
N ASP A 76 7.57 17.16 -2.75
CA ASP A 76 8.66 16.76 -1.87
C ASP A 76 9.43 15.59 -2.49
N LYS A 77 8.71 14.67 -3.14
CA LYS A 77 9.27 13.49 -3.78
C LYS A 77 8.67 13.28 -5.16
N CYS A 78 9.49 12.90 -6.13
CA CYS A 78 9.03 12.51 -7.46
C CYS A 78 9.49 11.10 -7.83
N THR A 79 8.54 10.24 -8.19
CA THR A 79 8.83 8.93 -8.79
C THR A 79 8.64 9.01 -10.30
N LEU A 80 9.67 8.59 -11.03
CA LEU A 80 9.71 8.60 -12.49
C LEU A 80 9.55 7.15 -12.98
N MET A 81 8.82 6.97 -14.08
CA MET A 81 8.64 5.64 -14.68
C MET A 81 8.41 5.77 -16.20
N TRP A 82 9.37 5.28 -16.99
CA TRP A 82 9.26 5.22 -18.44
C TRP A 82 8.31 4.13 -18.93
N ASN A 83 7.64 4.39 -20.06
CA ASN A 83 6.96 3.32 -20.80
C ASN A 83 7.99 2.43 -21.52
N SER A 84 7.58 1.22 -21.90
CA SER A 84 8.46 0.23 -22.54
C SER A 84 9.10 0.70 -23.86
N LYS A 85 8.48 1.66 -24.54
CA LYS A 85 8.95 2.24 -25.81
C LYS A 85 9.88 3.45 -25.63
N GLY A 86 9.98 4.01 -24.42
CA GLY A 86 10.73 5.24 -24.14
C GLY A 86 10.15 6.51 -24.76
N THR A 87 8.86 6.50 -25.12
CA THR A 87 8.17 7.64 -25.75
C THR A 87 7.44 8.53 -24.75
N ALA A 88 7.17 8.03 -23.54
CA ALA A 88 6.49 8.76 -22.49
C ALA A 88 6.99 8.32 -21.11
N VAL A 89 7.01 9.27 -20.17
CA VAL A 89 7.35 9.04 -18.77
C VAL A 89 6.22 9.52 -17.87
N LEU A 90 5.89 8.72 -16.86
CA LEU A 90 5.01 9.12 -15.76
C LEU A 90 5.86 9.73 -14.65
N ALA A 91 5.46 10.89 -14.19
CA ALA A 91 6.04 11.55 -13.04
C ALA A 91 4.98 11.67 -11.95
N THR A 92 5.13 10.88 -10.89
CA THR A 92 4.30 10.94 -9.70
C THR A 92 4.95 11.89 -8.71
N ALA A 93 4.39 13.08 -8.56
CA ALA A 93 4.81 14.07 -7.58
C ALA A 93 3.98 13.91 -6.31
N THR A 94 4.63 13.64 -5.18
CA THR A 94 3.99 13.45 -3.87
C THR A 94 4.44 14.54 -2.90
N VAL A 95 3.49 15.00 -2.09
CA VAL A 95 3.65 15.95 -0.99
C VAL A 95 3.30 15.21 0.28
N GLU A 96 4.27 15.03 1.19
CA GLU A 96 4.08 14.18 2.39
C GLU A 96 3.29 14.90 3.48
N VAL A 97 3.49 16.21 3.63
CA VAL A 97 2.80 17.02 4.65
C VAL A 97 2.10 18.17 3.95
N ASP A 98 0.80 18.00 3.72
CA ASP A 98 -0.04 19.14 3.36
C ASP A 98 -0.03 20.12 4.53
N LYS A 99 0.39 21.38 4.29
CA LYS A 99 0.34 22.48 5.29
C LYS A 99 -1.07 22.71 5.84
N SER A 100 -2.08 22.11 5.21
CA SER A 100 -3.47 22.12 5.64
C SER A 100 -3.79 21.09 6.74
N ASP A 101 -2.86 20.18 7.10
CA ASP A 101 -3.02 19.13 8.14
C ASP A 101 -4.27 18.24 7.98
N LYS A 102 -4.85 18.22 6.77
CA LYS A 102 -6.15 17.58 6.47
C LYS A 102 -6.04 16.14 6.00
N SER A 103 -4.84 15.68 5.61
CA SER A 103 -4.69 14.32 5.07
C SER A 103 -3.39 13.66 5.55
N TYR A 104 -3.54 12.52 6.22
CA TYR A 104 -2.43 11.67 6.68
C TYR A 104 -1.66 11.00 5.52
N TYR A 105 -2.29 10.90 4.34
CA TYR A 105 -1.77 10.19 3.18
C TYR A 105 -1.05 11.08 2.16
N GLY A 106 -0.90 12.37 2.47
CA GLY A 106 -0.32 13.34 1.56
C GLY A 106 -1.18 13.57 0.31
N VAL A 107 -0.67 14.45 -0.55
CA VAL A 107 -1.27 14.81 -1.83
C VAL A 107 -0.37 14.31 -2.94
N SER A 108 -0.93 13.62 -3.95
CA SER A 108 -0.18 13.20 -5.12
C SER A 108 -0.75 13.78 -6.41
N HIS A 109 0.15 14.16 -7.30
CA HIS A 109 -0.14 14.61 -8.66
C HIS A 109 0.55 13.69 -9.65
N LEU A 110 -0.17 13.25 -10.68
CA LEU A 110 0.37 12.43 -11.74
C LEU A 110 0.50 13.25 -13.03
N TYR A 111 1.70 13.28 -13.58
CA TYR A 111 2.00 13.94 -14.84
C TYR A 111 2.50 12.94 -15.88
N ILE A 112 2.15 13.17 -17.14
CA ILE A 112 2.69 12.49 -18.31
C ILE A 112 3.57 13.50 -19.05
N LEU A 113 4.81 13.13 -19.35
CA LEU A 113 5.68 13.88 -20.24
C LEU A 113 6.00 13.01 -21.46
N THR A 114 5.76 13.52 -22.65
CA THR A 114 6.01 12.80 -23.91
C THR A 114 7.27 13.31 -24.60
N THR A 115 7.93 12.45 -25.37
CA THR A 115 9.08 12.83 -26.21
C THR A 115 8.69 13.79 -27.35
N LYS A 116 7.39 14.03 -27.55
CA LYS A 116 6.87 15.02 -28.50
C LYS A 116 6.80 16.43 -27.90
N GLY A 117 7.10 16.59 -26.62
CA GLY A 117 7.07 17.89 -25.93
C GLY A 117 5.75 18.19 -25.21
N GLU A 118 4.83 17.23 -25.13
CA GLU A 118 3.56 17.44 -24.44
C GLU A 118 3.70 17.11 -22.95
N THR A 119 3.13 17.97 -22.10
CA THR A 119 3.02 17.72 -20.66
C THR A 119 1.56 17.73 -20.25
N ILE A 120 1.07 16.62 -19.71
CA ILE A 120 -0.35 16.43 -19.35
C ILE A 120 -0.42 16.13 -17.86
N GLN A 121 -1.31 16.82 -17.15
CA GLN A 121 -1.68 16.41 -15.80
C GLN A 121 -2.85 15.45 -15.90
N VAL A 122 -2.69 14.23 -15.38
CA VAL A 122 -3.74 13.21 -15.45
C VAL A 122 -4.93 13.67 -14.60
N PRO A 123 -6.13 13.77 -15.18
CA PRO A 123 -7.32 14.17 -14.43
C PRO A 123 -7.76 13.00 -13.54
N LEU A 124 -7.48 13.13 -12.24
CA LEU A 124 -8.05 12.28 -11.20
C LEU A 124 -9.39 12.90 -10.75
N ASP A 125 -10.37 12.05 -10.40
CA ASP A 125 -11.75 12.46 -10.06
C ASP A 125 -11.84 13.65 -9.09
N LYS A 126 -10.95 13.68 -8.10
CA LYS A 126 -10.78 14.80 -7.18
C LYS A 126 -9.32 15.21 -7.15
N THR A 127 -9.08 16.52 -7.23
CA THR A 127 -7.74 17.08 -7.06
C THR A 127 -7.23 16.81 -5.65
N GLY A 128 -5.97 16.39 -5.53
CA GLY A 128 -5.31 16.24 -4.24
C GLY A 128 -5.51 14.89 -3.56
N GLN A 129 -5.89 13.85 -4.31
CA GLN A 129 -6.03 12.51 -3.74
C GLN A 129 -4.69 11.77 -3.64
N PRO A 130 -4.53 10.87 -2.65
CA PRO A 130 -3.35 10.03 -2.58
C PRO A 130 -3.31 9.02 -3.72
N LEU A 131 -2.10 8.71 -4.17
CA LEU A 131 -1.82 7.70 -5.19
C LEU A 131 -1.21 6.48 -4.50
N HIS A 132 -1.82 5.31 -4.68
CA HIS A 132 -1.33 4.07 -4.05
C HIS A 132 -0.33 3.36 -4.97
N ASP A 133 -0.66 3.20 -6.24
CA ASP A 133 0.21 2.54 -7.21
C ASP A 133 -0.11 2.98 -8.65
N VAL A 134 0.91 2.93 -9.51
CA VAL A 134 0.86 3.30 -10.92
C VAL A 134 1.73 2.33 -11.71
N LYS A 135 1.18 1.75 -12.78
CA LYS A 135 1.94 0.84 -13.67
C LYS A 135 1.64 1.11 -15.14
N TRP A 136 2.69 1.15 -15.96
CA TRP A 136 2.54 1.07 -17.41
C TRP A 136 2.05 -0.31 -17.83
N SER A 137 1.19 -0.35 -18.84
CA SER A 137 0.96 -1.56 -19.63
C SER A 137 2.28 -1.93 -20.32
N PRO A 138 2.61 -3.23 -20.44
CA PRO A 138 3.79 -3.68 -21.19
C PRO A 138 3.84 -3.18 -22.64
N SER A 139 2.67 -2.91 -23.24
CA SER A 139 2.55 -2.32 -24.58
C SER A 139 3.06 -0.86 -24.65
N GLY A 140 3.12 -0.17 -23.51
CA GLY A 140 3.53 1.23 -23.38
C GLY A 140 2.49 2.26 -23.86
N ASN A 141 1.28 1.83 -24.23
CA ASN A 141 0.24 2.70 -24.80
C ASN A 141 -0.85 3.12 -23.78
N GLN A 142 -0.88 2.46 -22.63
CA GLN A 142 -1.84 2.67 -21.55
C GLN A 142 -1.15 2.46 -20.20
N PHE A 143 -1.72 2.99 -19.13
CA PHE A 143 -1.25 2.77 -17.77
C PHE A 143 -2.45 2.68 -16.82
N VAL A 144 -2.27 1.96 -15.72
CA VAL A 144 -3.26 1.82 -14.65
C VAL A 144 -2.84 2.65 -13.45
N VAL A 145 -3.82 3.26 -12.79
CA VAL A 145 -3.64 4.09 -11.61
C VAL A 145 -4.60 3.61 -10.52
N CYS A 146 -4.08 3.36 -9.33
CA CYS A 146 -4.86 3.14 -8.11
C CYS A 146 -4.77 4.40 -7.23
N TYR A 147 -5.89 5.10 -7.03
CA TYR A 147 -5.92 6.42 -6.39
C TYR A 147 -7.13 6.61 -5.48
N GLY A 148 -7.06 7.61 -4.59
CA GLY A 148 -8.14 7.97 -3.69
C GLY A 148 -7.97 7.44 -2.27
N PHE A 149 -8.70 8.03 -1.33
CA PHE A 149 -8.79 7.51 0.04
C PHE A 149 -9.49 6.15 0.01
N MET A 150 -9.12 5.25 0.92
CA MET A 150 -9.75 3.93 0.99
C MET A 150 -11.24 4.07 1.37
N PRO A 151 -12.19 3.43 0.66
CA PRO A 151 -12.01 2.56 -0.51
C PRO A 151 -11.56 3.31 -1.77
N SER A 152 -10.48 2.84 -2.39
CA SER A 152 -9.83 3.48 -3.53
C SER A 152 -10.51 3.16 -4.86
N LYS A 153 -10.16 3.92 -5.89
CA LYS A 153 -10.56 3.70 -7.28
C LYS A 153 -9.37 3.23 -8.09
N VAL A 154 -9.68 2.43 -9.11
CA VAL A 154 -8.70 2.00 -10.11
C VAL A 154 -9.21 2.40 -11.48
N ALA A 155 -8.38 3.09 -12.25
CA ALA A 155 -8.68 3.47 -13.61
C ALA A 155 -7.49 3.24 -14.53
N VAL A 156 -7.79 2.88 -15.77
CA VAL A 156 -6.83 2.72 -16.87
C VAL A 156 -6.95 3.95 -17.76
N TYR A 157 -5.81 4.57 -18.02
CA TYR A 157 -5.67 5.76 -18.84
C TYR A 157 -4.84 5.45 -20.07
N ASN A 158 -5.09 6.17 -21.16
CA ASN A 158 -4.22 6.16 -22.33
C ASN A 158 -3.04 7.15 -22.15
N VAL A 159 -2.08 7.13 -23.09
CA VAL A 159 -0.95 8.09 -23.10
C VAL A 159 -1.34 9.56 -23.22
N ARG A 160 -2.58 9.88 -23.58
CA ARG A 160 -3.13 11.25 -23.62
C ARG A 160 -3.77 11.68 -22.30
N GLY A 161 -3.84 10.78 -21.32
CA GLY A 161 -4.49 11.04 -20.04
C GLY A 161 -6.02 10.86 -20.06
N ASP A 162 -6.59 10.31 -21.13
CA ASP A 162 -8.03 10.00 -21.17
C ASP A 162 -8.30 8.66 -20.46
N THR A 163 -9.37 8.61 -19.66
CA THR A 163 -9.85 7.38 -19.01
C THR A 163 -10.41 6.42 -20.05
N VAL A 164 -9.82 5.24 -20.17
CA VAL A 164 -10.25 4.16 -21.09
C VAL A 164 -11.20 3.19 -20.39
N TRP A 165 -10.96 2.96 -19.11
CA TRP A 165 -11.68 2.01 -18.30
C TRP A 165 -11.56 2.36 -16.83
N GLN A 166 -12.65 2.23 -16.07
CA GLN A 166 -12.70 2.58 -14.66
C GLN A 166 -13.42 1.48 -13.89
N HIS A 167 -12.89 1.19 -12.70
CA HIS A 167 -13.50 0.28 -11.73
C HIS A 167 -14.17 1.08 -10.61
N GLY A 168 -15.23 0.50 -10.02
CA GLY A 168 -15.87 1.08 -8.84
C GLY A 168 -14.96 1.11 -7.60
N GLU A 169 -15.42 1.80 -6.55
CA GLU A 169 -14.69 1.93 -5.28
C GLU A 169 -14.57 0.58 -4.57
N ALA A 170 -13.36 0.22 -4.18
CA ALA A 170 -13.08 -0.98 -3.39
C ALA A 170 -11.78 -0.82 -2.59
N HIS A 171 -11.53 -1.68 -1.60
CA HIS A 171 -10.27 -1.68 -0.85
C HIS A 171 -9.13 -2.24 -1.70
N ARG A 172 -8.53 -1.44 -2.58
CA ARG A 172 -7.44 -1.84 -3.48
C ARG A 172 -6.23 -0.93 -3.28
N ASN A 173 -5.03 -1.44 -3.46
CA ASN A 173 -3.82 -0.63 -3.25
C ASN A 173 -2.72 -0.91 -4.26
N GLU A 174 -2.67 -2.09 -4.84
CA GLU A 174 -1.59 -2.50 -5.76
C GLU A 174 -2.18 -3.05 -7.05
N VAL A 175 -1.49 -2.83 -8.16
CA VAL A 175 -1.94 -3.21 -9.50
C VAL A 175 -0.79 -3.80 -10.31
N TYR A 176 -1.06 -4.85 -11.09
CA TYR A 176 -0.02 -5.55 -11.86
C TYR A 176 -0.55 -6.01 -13.21
N TYR A 177 0.14 -5.64 -14.28
CA TYR A 177 -0.07 -6.27 -15.58
C TYR A 177 0.74 -7.56 -15.69
N ASN A 178 0.16 -8.57 -16.34
CA ASN A 178 0.97 -9.70 -16.80
C ASN A 178 1.98 -9.22 -17.87
N PRO A 179 3.08 -9.94 -18.14
CA PRO A 179 4.12 -9.52 -19.07
C PRO A 179 3.64 -9.17 -20.49
N PHE A 180 2.52 -9.75 -20.93
CA PHE A 180 1.93 -9.49 -22.25
C PHE A 180 0.90 -8.37 -22.27
N GLY A 181 0.47 -7.86 -21.11
CA GLY A 181 -0.54 -6.81 -20.97
C GLY A 181 -1.97 -7.25 -21.29
N THR A 182 -2.25 -8.55 -21.32
CA THR A 182 -3.57 -9.12 -21.57
C THR A 182 -4.42 -9.24 -20.32
N ILE A 183 -3.77 -9.41 -19.16
CA ILE A 183 -4.42 -9.57 -17.86
C ILE A 183 -3.94 -8.46 -16.93
N LEU A 184 -4.90 -7.81 -16.27
CA LEU A 184 -4.68 -6.87 -15.18
C LEU A 184 -5.08 -7.53 -13.86
N ALA A 185 -4.14 -7.66 -12.94
CA ALA A 185 -4.39 -8.04 -11.56
C ALA A 185 -4.57 -6.78 -10.72
N ILE A 186 -5.69 -6.71 -10.00
CA ILE A 186 -6.00 -5.64 -9.05
C ILE A 186 -6.02 -6.25 -7.66
N CYS A 187 -5.17 -5.74 -6.78
CA CYS A 187 -4.82 -6.39 -5.53
C CYS A 187 -5.17 -5.54 -4.30
N SER A 188 -5.45 -6.26 -3.22
CA SER A 188 -5.79 -5.75 -1.89
C SER A 188 -4.83 -6.36 -0.87
N PHE A 189 -3.63 -5.80 -0.74
CA PHE A 189 -2.52 -6.37 0.03
C PHE A 189 -2.16 -5.58 1.30
N GLY A 190 -1.32 -6.19 2.13
CA GLY A 190 -0.83 -5.60 3.37
C GLY A 190 -1.86 -5.62 4.50
N ASN A 191 -2.28 -4.45 4.97
CA ASN A 191 -3.19 -4.33 6.12
C ASN A 191 -4.68 -4.60 5.76
N ILE A 192 -4.97 -4.97 4.51
CA ILE A 192 -6.32 -5.31 4.06
C ILE A 192 -6.52 -6.81 4.28
N SER A 193 -7.37 -7.17 5.26
CA SER A 193 -7.48 -8.54 5.77
C SER A 193 -7.91 -9.59 4.76
N SER A 194 -8.61 -9.21 3.69
CA SER A 194 -9.10 -10.15 2.68
C SER A 194 -8.02 -10.67 1.74
N GLY A 195 -6.94 -9.92 1.50
CA GLY A 195 -5.90 -10.35 0.55
C GLY A 195 -6.44 -10.63 -0.86
N LYS A 196 -7.47 -9.89 -1.28
CA LYS A 196 -8.22 -10.16 -2.51
C LYS A 196 -7.39 -9.80 -3.75
N ILE A 197 -7.41 -10.68 -4.75
CA ILE A 197 -6.76 -10.51 -6.05
C ILE A 197 -7.83 -10.70 -7.12
N GLU A 198 -8.13 -9.65 -7.87
CA GLU A 198 -9.09 -9.69 -8.97
C GLU A 198 -8.32 -9.69 -10.29
N PHE A 199 -8.50 -10.74 -11.09
CA PHE A 199 -7.92 -10.83 -12.43
C PHE A 199 -8.93 -10.39 -13.46
N TRP A 200 -8.52 -9.49 -14.35
CA TRP A 200 -9.37 -8.93 -15.38
C TRP A 200 -8.72 -9.05 -16.75
N ASN A 201 -9.54 -9.33 -17.75
CA ASN A 201 -9.13 -9.29 -19.15
C ASN A 201 -9.14 -7.83 -19.61
N VAL A 202 -7.98 -7.33 -20.07
CA VAL A 202 -7.80 -5.93 -20.48
C VAL A 202 -8.57 -5.61 -21.77
N GLU A 203 -8.71 -6.58 -22.67
CA GLU A 203 -9.37 -6.41 -23.97
C GLU A 203 -10.89 -6.44 -23.82
N THR A 204 -11.43 -7.46 -23.14
CA THR A 204 -12.88 -7.60 -22.96
C THR A 204 -13.43 -6.79 -21.78
N LYS A 205 -12.55 -6.27 -20.91
CA LYS A 205 -12.90 -5.55 -19.67
C LYS A 205 -13.75 -6.38 -18.70
N GLN A 206 -13.69 -7.70 -18.83
CA GLN A 206 -14.43 -8.63 -17.98
C GLN A 206 -13.52 -9.23 -16.90
N LYS A 207 -14.12 -9.47 -15.73
CA LYS A 207 -13.46 -10.16 -14.63
C LYS A 207 -13.29 -11.63 -15.00
N ILE A 208 -12.06 -12.12 -14.98
CA ILE A 208 -11.71 -13.52 -15.28
C ILE A 208 -11.93 -14.36 -14.02
N ASN A 209 -11.28 -13.98 -12.93
CA ASN A 209 -11.35 -14.72 -11.68
C ASN A 209 -11.03 -13.83 -10.48
N THR A 210 -11.27 -14.35 -9.28
CA THR A 210 -10.92 -13.72 -8.02
C THR A 210 -10.33 -14.75 -7.08
N PHE A 211 -9.22 -14.40 -6.44
CA PHE A 211 -8.59 -15.20 -5.40
C PHE A 211 -8.55 -14.42 -4.10
N GLU A 212 -8.59 -15.14 -2.99
CA GLU A 212 -8.43 -14.57 -1.66
C GLU A 212 -7.21 -15.21 -1.01
N VAL A 213 -6.15 -14.42 -0.86
CA VAL A 213 -4.90 -14.85 -0.26
C VAL A 213 -4.54 -13.87 0.87
N PRO A 214 -5.09 -14.09 2.09
CA PRO A 214 -4.85 -13.23 3.23
C PRO A 214 -3.36 -13.05 3.54
N SER A 215 -3.01 -11.91 4.13
CA SER A 215 -1.64 -11.59 4.55
C SER A 215 -0.60 -11.55 3.42
N THR A 216 -1.03 -11.41 2.16
CA THR A 216 -0.11 -11.21 1.03
C THR A 216 0.52 -9.82 1.08
N THR A 217 1.84 -9.76 0.90
CA THR A 217 2.60 -8.49 0.84
C THR A 217 3.38 -8.31 -0.44
N ALA A 218 3.57 -9.38 -1.21
CA ALA A 218 4.30 -9.40 -2.46
C ALA A 218 3.55 -10.24 -3.51
N PHE A 219 3.57 -9.75 -4.74
CA PHE A 219 2.98 -10.41 -5.90
C PHE A 219 3.91 -10.22 -7.10
N GLU A 220 4.16 -11.29 -7.84
CA GLU A 220 4.93 -11.24 -9.08
C GLU A 220 4.36 -12.20 -10.11
N TRP A 221 4.18 -11.71 -11.33
CA TRP A 221 3.85 -12.56 -12.48
C TRP A 221 5.06 -13.37 -12.92
N ALA A 222 4.84 -14.63 -13.25
CA ALA A 222 5.85 -15.41 -13.96
C ALA A 222 6.07 -14.81 -15.37
N PRO A 223 7.27 -14.99 -15.96
CA PRO A 223 7.58 -14.47 -17.29
C PRO A 223 6.69 -15.04 -18.40
N ASP A 224 6.00 -16.15 -18.14
CA ASP A 224 5.04 -16.77 -19.05
C ASP A 224 3.65 -16.12 -19.05
N GLY A 225 3.42 -15.15 -18.15
CA GLY A 225 2.17 -14.41 -18.01
C GLY A 225 0.93 -15.21 -17.64
N ASN A 226 1.08 -16.47 -17.26
CA ASN A 226 -0.01 -17.36 -16.84
C ASN A 226 0.09 -17.70 -15.35
N HIS A 227 1.31 -17.90 -14.86
CA HIS A 227 1.55 -18.19 -13.46
C HIS A 227 1.85 -16.90 -12.70
N PHE A 228 1.53 -16.89 -11.42
CA PHE A 228 1.89 -15.80 -10.52
C PHE A 228 2.26 -16.38 -9.17
N ILE A 229 3.08 -15.65 -8.43
CA ILE A 229 3.48 -16.01 -7.07
C ILE A 229 2.99 -14.93 -6.12
N THR A 230 2.45 -15.37 -4.99
CA THR A 230 2.16 -14.49 -3.86
C THR A 230 2.96 -14.92 -2.66
N ALA A 231 3.46 -13.94 -1.91
CA ALA A 231 4.26 -14.19 -0.72
C ALA A 231 3.95 -13.20 0.40
N THR A 232 4.13 -13.67 1.63
CA THR A 232 4.23 -12.82 2.83
C THR A 232 5.70 -12.65 3.16
N THR A 233 6.20 -11.41 3.05
CA THR A 233 7.61 -11.06 3.19
C THR A 233 7.87 -10.09 4.34
N ALA A 234 9.00 -10.28 5.03
CA ALA A 234 9.59 -9.31 5.95
C ALA A 234 10.22 -8.14 5.18
N PRO A 235 10.27 -6.93 5.77
CA PRO A 235 9.80 -6.56 7.11
C PRO A 235 8.33 -6.08 7.14
N ARG A 236 7.66 -6.04 5.98
CA ARG A 236 6.34 -5.40 5.80
C ARG A 236 5.26 -6.07 6.67
N LEU A 237 5.29 -7.39 6.77
CA LEU A 237 4.45 -8.15 7.70
C LEU A 237 5.30 -9.24 8.38
N ARG A 238 5.41 -9.17 9.71
CA ARG A 238 6.14 -10.18 10.50
C ARG A 238 5.24 -11.34 10.97
N ILE A 239 3.92 -11.19 10.87
CA ILE A 239 2.94 -12.23 11.22
C ILE A 239 2.62 -13.03 9.94
N ALA A 240 2.68 -14.36 10.00
CA ALA A 240 2.51 -15.28 8.86
C ALA A 240 3.59 -15.20 7.76
N ASN A 241 4.77 -14.66 8.08
CA ASN A 241 5.95 -14.61 7.22
C ASN A 241 6.38 -16.03 6.77
N GLY A 242 6.85 -16.17 5.52
CA GLY A 242 7.32 -17.46 4.98
C GLY A 242 6.28 -18.27 4.18
N ARG A 243 5.05 -17.76 4.01
CA ARG A 243 4.07 -18.37 3.10
C ARG A 243 4.28 -17.89 1.68
N CYS A 244 4.56 -18.82 0.78
CA CYS A 244 4.58 -18.63 -0.65
C CYS A 244 3.54 -19.58 -1.28
N HIS A 245 2.50 -19.04 -1.92
CA HIS A 245 1.58 -19.87 -2.71
C HIS A 245 2.31 -20.25 -3.99
N MET A 246 2.99 -21.41 -3.97
CA MET A 246 3.52 -22.24 -5.07
C MET A 246 4.71 -23.10 -4.59
N MET A 247 5.34 -22.76 -3.45
CA MET A 247 6.41 -23.55 -2.85
C MET A 247 5.97 -24.12 -1.50
N SER A 248 6.03 -25.45 -1.33
CA SER A 248 5.72 -26.08 -0.05
C SER A 248 6.78 -25.73 0.99
N LYS A 249 6.32 -25.29 2.17
CA LYS A 249 7.00 -25.27 3.47
C LYS A 249 8.54 -25.35 3.41
N GLY A 250 9.19 -24.18 3.30
CA GLY A 250 10.50 -24.00 3.89
C GLY A 250 10.33 -23.33 5.25
N GLU A 251 10.62 -24.04 6.33
CA GLU A 251 10.73 -23.46 7.67
C GLU A 251 11.96 -22.55 7.72
N LYS A 252 11.86 -21.35 7.13
CA LYS A 252 12.82 -20.26 7.36
C LYS A 252 12.12 -19.16 8.13
N GLU A 253 12.81 -18.67 9.16
CA GLU A 253 12.28 -17.69 10.12
C GLU A 253 11.79 -16.40 9.44
N GLU A 254 12.39 -15.98 8.32
CA GLU A 254 11.94 -14.80 7.56
C GLU A 254 12.14 -14.94 6.03
N LEU A 255 11.11 -14.65 5.25
CA LEU A 255 11.17 -14.57 3.79
C LEU A 255 11.32 -13.10 3.38
N TRP A 256 12.41 -12.75 2.70
CA TRP A 256 12.71 -11.35 2.33
C TRP A 256 12.30 -10.99 0.92
N GLN A 257 12.50 -11.91 -0.03
CA GLN A 257 12.21 -11.68 -1.44
C GLN A 257 11.82 -12.99 -2.11
N VAL A 258 10.93 -12.87 -3.09
CA VAL A 258 10.59 -13.91 -4.05
C VAL A 258 10.67 -13.26 -5.42
N CYS A 259 11.27 -13.94 -6.38
CA CYS A 259 11.30 -13.49 -7.77
C CYS A 259 11.33 -14.67 -8.73
N TRP A 260 10.77 -14.46 -9.92
CA TRP A 260 10.90 -15.41 -11.01
C TRP A 260 12.21 -15.23 -11.75
N LYS A 261 12.78 -16.34 -12.24
CA LYS A 261 13.91 -16.25 -13.17
C LYS A 261 13.43 -15.62 -14.48
N PRO A 262 13.98 -14.47 -14.91
CA PRO A 262 13.53 -13.80 -16.13
C PRO A 262 13.81 -14.66 -17.36
N SER A 263 12.87 -14.66 -18.31
CA SER A 263 12.99 -15.38 -19.59
C SER A 263 12.22 -14.63 -20.68
N LYS A 264 12.77 -14.63 -21.90
CA LYS A 264 12.13 -14.04 -23.09
C LYS A 264 11.52 -15.09 -24.02
N ALA A 265 11.54 -16.37 -23.62
CA ALA A 265 11.14 -17.49 -24.48
C ALA A 265 9.62 -17.68 -24.59
N TYR A 266 8.82 -16.90 -23.88
CA TYR A 266 7.38 -17.11 -23.80
C TYR A 266 6.62 -16.20 -24.78
N SER A 267 5.55 -16.77 -25.34
CA SER A 267 4.63 -16.09 -26.24
C SER A 267 3.31 -15.78 -25.54
N LYS A 268 2.58 -14.78 -26.07
CA LYS A 268 1.26 -14.41 -25.57
C LYS A 268 0.32 -15.61 -25.66
N THR A 269 -0.24 -16.01 -24.53
CA THR A 269 -1.29 -17.02 -24.43
C THR A 269 -2.67 -16.41 -24.60
N GLU A 270 -3.58 -17.17 -25.24
CA GLU A 270 -4.98 -16.80 -25.35
C GLU A 270 -5.72 -17.11 -24.04
N ILE A 271 -6.59 -16.19 -23.62
CA ILE A 271 -7.45 -16.38 -22.46
C ILE A 271 -8.63 -17.22 -22.91
N VAL A 272 -8.60 -18.52 -22.61
CA VAL A 272 -9.69 -19.45 -22.94
C VAL A 272 -10.73 -19.44 -21.83
N THR A 273 -12.00 -19.24 -22.19
CA THR A 273 -13.12 -19.48 -21.27
C THR A 273 -13.35 -20.98 -21.14
N LEU A 274 -13.15 -21.51 -19.94
CA LEU A 274 -13.40 -22.92 -19.67
C LEU A 274 -14.90 -23.22 -19.71
N THR A 275 -15.26 -24.33 -20.35
CA THR A 275 -16.63 -24.87 -20.31
C THR A 275 -16.98 -25.32 -18.89
N SER A 276 -18.28 -25.39 -18.55
CA SER A 276 -18.74 -25.83 -17.24
C SER A 276 -18.17 -27.21 -16.84
N ALA A 277 -18.09 -28.15 -17.79
CA ALA A 277 -17.50 -29.47 -17.57
C ALA A 277 -15.98 -29.40 -17.22
N GLN A 278 -15.23 -28.48 -17.84
CA GLN A 278 -13.81 -28.29 -17.52
C GLN A 278 -13.62 -27.62 -16.16
N GLN A 279 -14.50 -26.67 -15.79
CA GLN A 279 -14.48 -26.04 -14.47
C GLN A 279 -14.74 -27.07 -13.36
N GLU A 280 -15.73 -27.96 -13.56
CA GLU A 280 -16.03 -29.06 -12.63
C GLU A 280 -14.86 -30.05 -12.52
N ALA A 281 -14.24 -30.42 -13.64
CA ALA A 281 -13.07 -31.31 -13.64
C ALA A 281 -11.85 -30.72 -12.89
N ILE A 282 -11.65 -29.39 -12.99
CA ILE A 282 -10.58 -28.69 -12.26
C ILE A 282 -10.90 -28.60 -10.77
N ALA A 283 -12.15 -28.28 -10.40
CA ALA A 283 -12.58 -28.21 -9.01
C ALA A 283 -12.33 -29.54 -8.27
N ASN A 284 -12.54 -30.67 -8.95
CA ASN A 284 -12.31 -32.01 -8.41
C ASN A 284 -10.83 -32.39 -8.26
N ASN A 285 -9.91 -31.68 -8.95
CA ASN A 285 -8.47 -31.91 -8.90
C ASN A 285 -7.73 -30.90 -8.01
N VAL A 286 -8.43 -29.98 -7.33
CA VAL A 286 -7.80 -29.11 -6.33
C VAL A 286 -7.39 -29.96 -5.14
N ILE A 287 -6.09 -30.27 -5.04
CA ILE A 287 -5.50 -30.82 -3.82
C ILE A 287 -5.54 -29.70 -2.78
N VAL A 288 -6.64 -29.62 -2.03
CA VAL A 288 -6.68 -28.81 -0.81
C VAL A 288 -5.74 -29.50 0.18
N SER A 289 -4.49 -29.05 0.27
CA SER A 289 -3.64 -29.46 1.37
C SER A 289 -4.36 -29.03 2.65
N ASN A 290 -4.85 -29.99 3.42
CA ASN A 290 -5.63 -29.79 4.65
C ASN A 290 -4.75 -29.27 5.80
N ASN A 291 -3.83 -28.34 5.52
CA ASN A 291 -3.09 -27.61 6.54
C ASN A 291 -4.01 -26.51 7.10
N ARG A 292 -5.05 -26.92 7.82
CA ARG A 292 -5.81 -26.02 8.70
C ARG A 292 -4.80 -25.39 9.65
N HIS A 293 -4.73 -24.06 9.67
CA HIS A 293 -3.87 -23.39 10.62
C HIS A 293 -4.54 -23.49 12.00
N PRO A 294 -3.80 -23.60 13.12
CA PRO A 294 -4.40 -23.67 14.46
C PRO A 294 -5.32 -22.49 14.82
N VAL A 295 -5.28 -21.39 14.05
CA VAL A 295 -6.15 -20.21 14.20
C VAL A 295 -7.56 -20.44 13.65
N ASP A 296 -7.73 -21.34 12.67
CA ASP A 296 -9.05 -21.67 12.10
C ASP A 296 -9.91 -22.50 13.08
N SER A 297 -9.29 -22.98 14.16
CA SER A 297 -9.95 -23.71 15.25
C SER A 297 -10.44 -22.78 16.37
N LEU A 298 -10.16 -21.48 16.28
CA LEU A 298 -10.65 -20.51 17.26
C LEU A 298 -12.07 -20.11 16.90
N LYS A 299 -13.00 -20.28 17.85
CA LYS A 299 -14.39 -19.82 17.72
C LYS A 299 -14.40 -18.35 17.26
N GLN A 300 -15.14 -18.06 16.19
CA GLN A 300 -15.37 -16.69 15.70
C GLN A 300 -15.83 -15.82 16.88
N GLY A 301 -14.99 -14.86 17.28
CA GLY A 301 -15.25 -13.95 18.42
C GLY A 301 -14.08 -13.71 19.37
N ALA A 302 -12.98 -14.48 19.28
CA ALA A 302 -11.87 -14.36 20.24
C ALA A 302 -10.83 -13.26 19.95
N ILE A 303 -10.93 -12.54 18.83
CA ILE A 303 -10.02 -11.42 18.51
C ILE A 303 -10.83 -10.13 18.44
N LYS A 304 -10.69 -9.26 19.45
CA LYS A 304 -11.17 -7.89 19.36
C LYS A 304 -10.40 -7.21 18.22
N LYS A 305 -11.11 -6.75 17.18
CA LYS A 305 -10.56 -5.87 16.15
C LYS A 305 -10.21 -4.53 16.81
N GLU A 306 -9.01 -4.41 17.35
CA GLU A 306 -8.49 -3.11 17.76
C GLU A 306 -8.05 -2.35 16.50
N ALA A 307 -8.66 -1.19 16.28
CA ALA A 307 -8.32 -0.29 15.20
C ALA A 307 -6.89 0.23 15.40
N TYR A 308 -6.11 0.30 14.32
CA TYR A 308 -4.74 0.80 14.34
C TYR A 308 -4.70 2.26 14.83
N VAL A 309 -3.98 2.51 15.93
CA VAL A 309 -3.72 3.85 16.44
C VAL A 309 -2.35 4.35 15.92
N PRO A 310 -2.32 5.44 15.13
CA PRO A 310 -1.09 5.99 14.56
C PRO A 310 -0.06 6.37 15.63
N PRO A 311 1.25 6.38 15.29
CA PRO A 311 2.35 6.56 16.25
C PRO A 311 2.23 7.81 17.14
N HIS A 312 1.73 8.93 16.60
CA HIS A 312 1.57 10.20 17.34
C HIS A 312 0.41 10.22 18.34
N MET A 313 -0.52 9.26 18.26
CA MET A 313 -1.66 9.11 19.18
C MET A 313 -1.40 8.06 20.28
N ARG A 314 -0.25 7.40 20.24
CA ARG A 314 0.18 6.49 21.30
C ARG A 314 0.66 7.33 22.48
N LYS A 315 0.02 7.21 23.63
CA LYS A 315 0.54 7.79 24.87
C LYS A 315 1.95 7.21 25.11
N PRO A 316 2.94 8.03 25.52
CA PRO A 316 4.24 7.51 25.88
C PRO A 316 4.09 6.61 27.11
N GLU A 317 4.17 5.30 26.91
CA GLU A 317 4.29 4.36 28.03
C GLU A 317 5.69 4.50 28.61
N ALA A 318 5.75 4.87 29.89
CA ALA A 318 6.99 4.94 30.63
C ALA A 318 7.62 3.55 30.70
N ASN A 319 8.85 3.44 30.20
CA ASN A 319 9.73 2.28 30.37
C ASN A 319 9.75 1.84 31.84
N LYS A 320 9.18 0.68 32.13
CA LYS A 320 9.51 -0.08 33.35
C LYS A 320 10.25 -1.35 32.93
N PRO A 321 11.40 -1.66 33.54
CA PRO A 321 12.13 -2.88 33.24
C PRO A 321 11.31 -4.11 33.67
N ALA A 322 11.48 -5.20 32.92
CA ALA A 322 10.83 -6.47 33.17
C ALA A 322 11.21 -7.00 34.56
N TYR A 323 10.23 -7.03 35.47
CA TYR A 323 10.31 -7.79 36.71
C TYR A 323 9.35 -8.99 36.56
N VAL A 324 9.90 -10.20 36.63
CA VAL A 324 9.14 -11.45 36.69
C VAL A 324 8.37 -11.44 38.02
N SER A 325 7.07 -11.15 37.96
CA SER A 325 6.20 -11.26 39.13
C SER A 325 5.58 -12.65 39.15
N THR A 326 6.12 -13.52 40.01
CA THR A 326 5.43 -14.72 40.48
C THR A 326 4.26 -14.29 41.37
N LYS A 327 3.08 -14.09 40.78
CA LYS A 327 1.82 -14.10 41.53
C LYS A 327 0.90 -15.17 40.94
N PRO A 328 0.25 -16.00 41.78
CA PRO A 328 -0.63 -17.05 41.30
C PRO A 328 -1.80 -16.45 40.49
N PRO A 329 -2.36 -17.21 39.53
CA PRO A 329 -3.44 -16.73 38.68
C PRO A 329 -4.67 -16.38 39.54
N LEU A 330 -5.05 -15.10 39.52
CA LEU A 330 -6.25 -14.59 40.21
C LEU A 330 -7.50 -15.29 39.69
N SER A 331 -8.36 -15.70 40.63
CA SER A 331 -9.66 -16.33 40.37
C SER A 331 -10.57 -15.41 39.55
N GLU A 332 -11.50 -15.97 38.77
CA GLU A 332 -12.48 -15.18 38.01
C GLU A 332 -13.28 -14.22 38.91
N HIS A 333 -13.54 -14.61 40.16
CA HIS A 333 -14.22 -13.78 41.15
C HIS A 333 -13.40 -12.55 41.56
N GLU A 334 -12.07 -12.69 41.71
CA GLU A 334 -11.17 -11.58 42.07
C GLU A 334 -10.98 -10.58 40.91
N LYS A 335 -11.01 -11.07 39.66
CA LYS A 335 -10.99 -10.22 38.46
C LYS A 335 -12.28 -9.41 38.33
N LYS A 336 -13.44 -10.03 38.60
CA LYS A 336 -14.73 -9.33 38.65
C LYS A 336 -14.77 -8.29 39.75
N LEU A 337 -14.26 -8.61 40.95
CA LEU A 337 -14.18 -7.66 42.07
C LEU A 337 -13.40 -6.39 41.69
N LYS A 338 -12.19 -6.54 41.12
CA LYS A 338 -11.38 -5.41 40.65
C LYS A 338 -12.05 -4.57 39.56
N SER A 339 -12.81 -5.23 38.67
CA SER A 339 -13.54 -4.52 37.63
C SER A 339 -14.70 -3.69 38.19
N LEU A 340 -15.39 -4.19 39.23
CA LEU A 340 -16.49 -3.48 39.89
C LEU A 340 -15.96 -2.33 40.75
N GLU A 341 -14.86 -2.53 41.48
CA GLU A 341 -14.19 -1.48 42.26
C GLU A 341 -13.74 -0.30 41.36
N LYS A 342 -13.21 -0.60 40.16
CA LYS A 342 -12.85 0.45 39.20
C LYS A 342 -14.05 1.23 38.68
N LYS A 343 -15.20 0.57 38.45
CA LYS A 343 -16.44 1.26 38.07
C LYS A 343 -16.93 2.20 39.18
N LEU A 344 -16.73 1.82 40.44
CA LEU A 344 -17.06 2.63 41.60
C LEU A 344 -16.18 3.88 41.70
N GLU A 345 -14.89 3.75 41.40
CA GLU A 345 -13.95 4.87 41.33
C GLU A 345 -14.34 5.87 40.23
N ASP A 346 -14.78 5.37 39.06
CA ASP A 346 -15.27 6.21 37.97
C ASP A 346 -16.57 6.94 38.35
N ILE A 347 -17.47 6.29 39.10
CA ILE A 347 -18.68 6.93 39.65
C ILE A 347 -18.32 8.00 40.68
N SER A 348 -17.32 7.78 41.54
CA SER A 348 -16.82 8.80 42.48
C SER A 348 -16.35 10.06 41.75
N LYS A 349 -15.59 9.90 40.66
CA LYS A 349 -15.14 11.01 39.81
C LYS A 349 -16.31 11.73 39.12
N LEU A 350 -17.37 11.01 38.76
CA LEU A 350 -18.59 11.62 38.21
C LEU A 350 -19.36 12.41 39.29
N LYS A 351 -19.41 11.93 40.53
CA LYS A 351 -19.99 12.66 41.66
C LYS A 351 -19.22 13.93 42.00
N GLU A 352 -17.89 13.89 41.98
CA GLU A 352 -17.05 15.09 42.16
C GLU A 352 -17.30 16.12 41.05
N LYS A 353 -17.44 15.68 39.80
CA LYS A 353 -17.81 16.55 38.68
C LYS A 353 -19.19 17.18 38.86
N LYS A 354 -20.18 16.41 39.32
CA LYS A 354 -21.53 16.91 39.67
C LYS A 354 -21.47 17.96 40.79
N ALA A 355 -20.64 17.72 41.82
CA ALA A 355 -20.44 18.65 42.93
C ALA A 355 -19.71 19.94 42.50
N SER A 356 -18.84 19.86 41.50
CA SER A 356 -18.17 21.02 40.90
C SER A 356 -19.05 21.84 39.93
N GLY A 357 -20.35 21.52 39.83
CA GLY A 357 -21.33 22.28 39.04
C GLY A 357 -21.38 21.93 37.55
N VAL A 358 -20.69 20.86 37.11
CA VAL A 358 -20.73 20.40 35.72
C VAL A 358 -22.03 19.63 35.46
N THR A 359 -22.78 20.02 34.42
CA THR A 359 -23.99 19.33 33.99
C THR A 359 -23.63 17.97 33.40
N LEU A 360 -24.12 16.90 34.02
CA LEU A 360 -23.87 15.52 33.56
C LEU A 360 -24.93 15.08 32.55
N GLU A 361 -24.51 14.28 31.56
CA GLU A 361 -25.43 13.65 30.62
C GLU A 361 -26.30 12.58 31.32
N LEU A 362 -27.51 12.34 30.84
CA LEU A 362 -28.48 11.40 31.43
C LEU A 362 -27.89 10.00 31.74
N ASN A 363 -27.05 9.48 30.86
CA ASN A 363 -26.35 8.19 31.04
C ASN A 363 -25.34 8.22 32.20
N GLN A 364 -24.69 9.36 32.44
CA GLN A 364 -23.75 9.53 33.57
C GLN A 364 -24.50 9.64 34.90
N GLU A 365 -25.68 10.28 34.91
CA GLU A 365 -26.55 10.31 36.09
C GLU A 365 -27.13 8.92 36.41
N GLU A 366 -27.49 8.14 35.40
CA GLU A 366 -27.97 6.77 35.56
C GLU A 366 -26.89 5.85 36.15
N LYS A 367 -25.63 6.03 35.75
CA LYS A 367 -24.49 5.33 36.38
C LYS A 367 -24.31 5.68 37.85
N ILE A 368 -24.55 6.93 38.24
CA ILE A 368 -24.52 7.34 39.66
C ILE A 368 -25.69 6.70 40.41
N LYS A 369 -26.89 6.61 39.81
CA LYS A 369 -28.05 5.95 40.44
C LYS A 369 -27.84 4.46 40.66
N ASN A 370 -27.14 3.79 39.74
CA ASN A 370 -26.82 2.36 39.81
C ASN A 370 -25.60 2.04 40.70
N GLU A 371 -25.08 3.00 41.47
CA GLU A 371 -23.97 2.75 42.39
C GLU A 371 -24.34 1.76 43.50
N HIS A 372 -25.57 1.84 44.03
CA HIS A 372 -26.03 0.98 45.11
C HIS A 372 -26.02 -0.50 44.71
N THR A 373 -26.45 -0.82 43.49
CA THR A 373 -26.48 -2.19 42.98
C THR A 373 -25.08 -2.75 42.76
N LEU A 374 -24.11 -1.90 42.39
CA LEU A 374 -22.70 -2.30 42.28
C LEU A 374 -22.07 -2.59 43.66
N LEU A 375 -22.45 -1.84 44.71
CA LEU A 375 -22.00 -2.10 46.08
C LEU A 375 -22.57 -3.44 46.61
N GLU A 376 -23.83 -3.72 46.34
CA GLU A 376 -24.48 -5.00 46.68
C GLU A 376 -23.81 -6.18 45.96
N GLU A 377 -23.51 -6.04 44.66
CA GLU A 377 -22.82 -7.07 43.87
C GLU A 377 -21.38 -7.33 44.39
N ILE A 378 -20.65 -6.27 44.77
CA ILE A 378 -19.34 -6.39 45.43
C ILE A 378 -19.47 -7.12 46.78
N GLN A 379 -20.47 -6.79 47.58
CA GLN A 379 -20.68 -7.41 48.88
C GLN A 379 -21.03 -8.90 48.75
N GLN A 380 -21.90 -9.26 47.81
CA GLN A 380 -22.21 -10.66 47.51
C GLN A 380 -20.97 -11.44 47.03
N LEU A 381 -20.15 -10.83 46.16
CA LEU A 381 -18.91 -11.45 45.70
C LEU A 381 -17.90 -11.63 46.83
N ARG A 382 -17.79 -10.68 47.76
CA ARG A 382 -16.91 -10.79 48.94
C ARG A 382 -17.37 -11.87 49.91
N VAL A 383 -18.68 -12.01 50.13
CA VAL A 383 -19.24 -13.10 50.96
C VAL A 383 -18.99 -14.46 50.30
N SER A 384 -19.16 -14.56 48.98
CA SER A 384 -18.88 -15.80 48.22
C SER A 384 -17.41 -16.20 48.18
N LEU A 385 -16.49 -15.27 48.44
CA LEU A 385 -15.05 -15.53 48.52
C LEU A 385 -14.59 -15.90 49.95
N ALA A 386 -15.44 -15.66 50.96
CA ALA A 386 -15.17 -15.93 52.37
C ALA A 386 -15.88 -17.19 52.91
N SER A 387 -16.72 -17.83 52.08
CA SER A 387 -17.36 -19.14 52.31
C SER A 387 -16.67 -20.20 51.48
#